data_AF-A0A849ZFY1-F1
#
_entry.id   AF-A0A849ZFY1-F1
#
_cell.length_a   1.000
_cell.length_b   1.000
_cell.length_c   1.000
_cell.angle_alpha   90.00
_cell.angle_beta   90.00
_cell.angle_gamma   90.00
#
_symmetry.space_group_name_H-M   'P 1'
#
loop_
_entity.id
_entity.type
_entity.pdbx_description
1 polymer ?
#
loop_
_entity_poly.entity_id
_entity_poly.type
_entity_poly.pdbx_seq_one_letter_code
_entity_poly.pdbx_strand_id
1 'polypeptide(L)'
;MLVRGKQPSGSMVHYGGDSGLVDTYRKGTLHFYNNTVIIMNGAYPDWQTTALFELSTNEERLDMQSNVVFAEKAPKAESPVVLLGARDGVVSGVASLSQNWISTGINALDGIPGKPLDIKAKMTGFEASLRGADPGLSDVTKLELWPKSGSALIGKGTKPKTGHEVSMQYLTHQKSEPRPTADPPSIGAFEPR
;
A
#
# COMPACT_ATOMS: atom_id res chain seq x y z
N MET A 1 -9.77 -1.87 2.45
CA MET A 1 -9.62 -0.52 1.86
C MET A 1 -9.04 0.40 2.92
N LEU A 2 -8.01 1.18 2.57
CA LEU A 2 -7.41 2.17 3.46
C LEU A 2 -7.40 3.54 2.74
N VAL A 3 -7.79 4.59 3.45
CA VAL A 3 -7.77 5.95 2.90
C VAL A 3 -6.96 6.84 3.84
N ARG A 4 -5.92 7.45 3.28
CA ARG A 4 -5.14 8.50 3.91
C ARG A 4 -5.71 9.83 3.43
N GLY A 5 -6.38 10.53 4.35
CA GLY A 5 -7.13 11.75 4.08
C GLY A 5 -6.25 12.95 3.74
N LYS A 6 -6.89 14.11 3.58
CA LYS A 6 -6.27 15.36 3.09
C LYS A 6 -5.30 16.04 4.07
N GLN A 7 -5.15 15.51 5.27
CA GLN A 7 -4.16 15.96 6.25
C GLN A 7 -2.97 15.00 6.28
N PRO A 8 -1.73 15.51 6.26
CA PRO A 8 -0.55 14.68 6.39
C PRO A 8 -0.39 14.10 7.80
N SER A 9 0.31 12.98 7.93
CA SER A 9 0.59 12.30 9.20
C SER A 9 1.81 11.37 9.03
N GLY A 10 2.11 10.54 10.04
CA GLY A 10 3.15 9.49 9.98
C GLY A 10 2.82 8.35 9.01
N SER A 11 3.45 7.19 9.18
CA SER A 11 3.13 6.00 8.38
C SER A 11 1.64 5.62 8.49
N MET A 12 1.06 5.06 7.42
CA MET A 12 -0.34 4.63 7.46
C MET A 12 -0.52 3.33 8.24
N VAL A 13 0.45 2.43 8.15
CA VAL A 13 0.47 1.15 8.85
C VAL A 13 1.81 1.00 9.55
N HIS A 14 1.74 0.84 10.87
CA HIS A 14 2.88 0.54 11.71
C HIS A 14 2.80 -0.91 12.18
N TYR A 15 3.84 -1.71 11.92
CA TYR A 15 3.87 -3.12 12.30
C TYR A 15 5.16 -3.50 13.03
N GLY A 16 4.99 -4.17 14.17
CA GLY A 16 6.03 -4.40 15.17
C GLY A 16 5.64 -3.77 16.49
N GLY A 17 6.06 -2.52 16.70
CA GLY A 17 5.78 -1.71 17.88
C GLY A 17 6.57 -0.41 17.90
N ASP A 18 6.32 0.42 18.90
CA ASP A 18 6.86 1.78 18.98
C ASP A 18 7.42 2.19 20.34
N SER A 19 7.45 1.28 21.32
CA SER A 19 7.89 1.56 22.69
C SER A 19 9.40 1.66 22.91
N GLY A 20 10.22 1.29 21.90
CA GLY A 20 11.66 1.09 22.01
C GLY A 20 12.06 -0.27 22.58
N LEU A 21 11.10 -1.04 23.13
CA LEU A 21 11.33 -2.37 23.69
C LEU A 21 11.16 -3.43 22.58
N VAL A 22 12.16 -3.53 21.68
CA VAL A 22 12.10 -4.32 20.45
C VAL A 22 11.75 -5.81 20.65
N ASP A 23 12.13 -6.39 21.80
CA ASP A 23 11.85 -7.78 22.15
C ASP A 23 10.35 -8.04 22.40
N THR A 24 9.58 -6.98 22.66
CA THR A 24 8.12 -7.05 22.90
C THR A 24 7.29 -6.78 21.65
N TYR A 25 7.94 -6.42 20.54
CA TYR A 25 7.24 -6.07 19.31
C TYR A 25 6.56 -7.29 18.69
N ARG A 26 5.42 -7.06 18.02
CA ARG A 26 4.74 -8.08 17.23
C ARG A 26 5.64 -8.53 16.09
N LYS A 27 6.11 -9.78 16.16
CA LYS A 27 6.90 -10.43 15.12
C LYS A 27 6.04 -11.16 14.10
N GLY A 28 6.66 -11.53 12.99
CA GLY A 28 6.05 -12.34 11.95
C GLY A 28 5.75 -11.56 10.67
N THR A 29 4.74 -12.02 9.94
CA THR A 29 4.39 -11.49 8.62
C THR A 29 3.08 -10.71 8.68
N LEU A 30 3.11 -9.46 8.25
CA LEU A 30 1.93 -8.71 7.88
C LEU A 30 1.49 -9.15 6.48
N HIS A 31 0.36 -9.85 6.40
CA HIS A 31 -0.28 -10.23 5.14
C HIS A 31 -1.20 -9.09 4.69
N PHE A 32 -0.84 -8.43 3.59
CA PHE A 32 -1.56 -7.29 3.05
C PHE A 32 -2.05 -7.61 1.64
N TYR A 33 -3.26 -8.16 1.55
CA TYR A 33 -3.78 -8.72 0.29
C TYR A 33 -5.05 -8.02 -0.18
N ASN A 34 -5.14 -7.80 -1.49
CA ASN A 34 -6.33 -7.25 -2.16
C ASN A 34 -6.88 -5.98 -1.48
N ASN A 35 -6.02 -5.09 -1.01
CA ASN A 35 -6.43 -3.79 -0.51
C ASN A 35 -6.37 -2.74 -1.62
N THR A 36 -7.27 -1.76 -1.55
CA THR A 36 -7.13 -0.49 -2.25
C THR A 36 -6.73 0.56 -1.22
N VAL A 37 -5.55 1.15 -1.41
CA VAL A 37 -4.97 2.24 -0.63
C VAL A 37 -5.08 3.53 -1.44
N ILE A 38 -5.76 4.53 -0.90
CA ILE A 38 -5.89 5.86 -1.49
C ILE A 38 -5.13 6.87 -0.63
N ILE A 39 -4.20 7.59 -1.24
CA ILE A 39 -3.43 8.66 -0.61
C ILE A 39 -3.93 9.99 -1.19
N MET A 40 -4.74 10.72 -0.43
CA MET A 40 -5.28 12.04 -0.80
C MET A 40 -4.26 13.15 -0.50
N ASN A 41 -3.09 13.08 -1.13
CA ASN A 41 -2.00 14.03 -0.97
C ASN A 41 -2.20 15.35 -1.73
N GLY A 42 -3.38 15.60 -2.31
CA GLY A 42 -3.70 16.81 -3.07
C GLY A 42 -3.46 18.12 -2.30
N ALA A 43 -3.66 18.09 -0.98
CA ALA A 43 -3.53 19.25 -0.10
C ALA A 43 -2.28 19.20 0.81
N TYR A 44 -1.38 18.24 0.60
CA TYR A 44 -0.20 18.10 1.46
C TYR A 44 0.82 19.20 1.15
N PRO A 45 1.61 19.65 2.15
CA PRO A 45 2.76 20.49 1.89
C PRO A 45 3.76 19.79 0.96
N ASP A 46 4.40 20.53 0.06
CA ASP A 46 5.34 19.97 -0.93
C ASP A 46 6.63 19.37 -0.33
N TRP A 47 6.83 19.48 0.99
CA TRP A 47 7.94 18.88 1.75
C TRP A 47 7.54 17.64 2.56
N GLN A 48 6.26 17.24 2.50
CA GLN A 48 5.76 16.14 3.31
C GLN A 48 6.03 14.79 2.64
N THR A 49 6.80 13.93 3.32
CA THR A 49 6.90 12.51 2.97
C THR A 49 5.66 11.74 3.44
N THR A 50 5.13 10.84 2.60
CA THR A 50 4.06 9.92 2.97
C THR A 50 4.55 8.49 2.90
N ALA A 51 4.60 7.81 4.04
CA ALA A 51 4.93 6.38 4.10
C ALA A 51 3.67 5.53 4.22
N LEU A 52 3.58 4.47 3.42
CA LEU A 52 2.49 3.49 3.55
C LEU A 52 2.71 2.59 4.76
N PHE A 53 3.89 2.01 4.88
CA PHE A 53 4.26 1.11 5.96
C PHE A 53 5.49 1.63 6.70
N GLU A 54 5.56 1.28 7.97
CA GLU A 54 6.76 1.31 8.78
C GLU A 54 6.86 -0.04 9.50
N LEU A 55 7.92 -0.80 9.19
CA LEU A 55 8.25 -2.03 9.90
C LEU A 55 9.33 -1.70 10.93
N SER A 56 9.09 -2.05 12.19
CA SER A 56 9.91 -1.57 13.29
C SER A 56 11.35 -2.11 13.26
N THR A 57 11.57 -3.32 12.75
CA THR A 57 12.87 -3.99 12.66
C THR A 57 12.94 -4.90 11.41
N ASN A 58 14.04 -5.63 11.25
CA ASN A 58 14.18 -6.64 10.19
C ASN A 58 13.64 -8.03 10.58
N GLU A 59 13.04 -8.18 11.75
CA GLU A 59 12.36 -9.41 12.18
C GLU A 59 10.91 -9.46 11.69
N GLU A 60 10.32 -8.29 11.39
CA GLU A 60 9.01 -8.17 10.78
C GLU A 60 9.08 -8.29 9.25
N ARG A 61 8.07 -8.95 8.69
CA ARG A 61 7.92 -9.15 7.24
C ARG A 61 6.63 -8.52 6.73
N LEU A 62 6.66 -8.04 5.50
CA LEU A 62 5.47 -7.64 4.74
C LEU A 62 5.32 -8.57 3.54
N ASP A 63 4.17 -9.22 3.43
CA ASP A 63 3.75 -9.94 2.23
C ASP A 63 2.59 -9.18 1.59
N MET A 64 2.88 -8.50 0.49
CA MET A 64 1.95 -7.57 -0.15
C MET A 64 1.58 -8.07 -1.55
N GLN A 65 0.33 -8.51 -1.70
CA GLN A 65 -0.16 -9.14 -2.94
C GLN A 65 -1.47 -8.54 -3.45
N SER A 66 -1.57 -8.34 -4.76
CA SER A 66 -2.82 -7.93 -5.42
C SER A 66 -3.42 -6.62 -4.90
N ASN A 67 -2.62 -5.67 -4.40
CA ASN A 67 -3.12 -4.39 -3.88
C ASN A 67 -3.04 -3.26 -4.92
N VAL A 68 -3.90 -2.26 -4.75
CA VAL A 68 -3.78 -0.94 -5.40
C VAL A 68 -3.20 0.04 -4.40
N VAL A 69 -2.13 0.76 -4.79
CA VAL A 69 -1.64 1.94 -4.07
C VAL A 69 -1.72 3.14 -4.99
N PHE A 70 -2.72 4.00 -4.75
CA PHE A 70 -3.00 5.17 -5.55
C PHE A 70 -2.66 6.46 -4.78
N ALA A 71 -1.92 7.36 -5.43
CA ALA A 71 -1.68 8.72 -4.96
C ALA A 71 -2.45 9.74 -5.82
N GLU A 72 -3.19 10.63 -5.18
CA GLU A 72 -4.00 11.68 -5.84
C GLU A 72 -3.14 12.64 -6.67
N LYS A 73 -1.97 13.01 -6.15
CA LYS A 73 -0.93 13.74 -6.87
C LYS A 73 0.29 12.85 -7.06
N ALA A 74 0.89 12.95 -8.25
CA ALA A 74 2.17 12.31 -8.55
C ALA A 74 3.22 12.72 -7.51
N PRO A 75 3.92 11.76 -6.88
CA PRO A 75 4.98 12.06 -5.93
C PRO A 75 6.11 12.88 -6.57
N LYS A 76 6.74 13.75 -5.78
CA LYS A 76 7.91 14.54 -6.16
C LYS A 76 9.10 14.20 -5.28
N ALA A 77 10.30 14.66 -5.63
CA ALA A 77 11.49 14.43 -4.82
C ALA A 77 11.38 15.08 -3.43
N GLU A 78 10.71 16.23 -3.33
CA GLU A 78 10.56 16.99 -2.08
C GLU A 78 9.38 16.49 -1.23
N SER A 79 8.37 15.89 -1.86
CA SER A 79 7.19 15.27 -1.22
C SER A 79 7.01 13.83 -1.70
N PRO A 80 7.94 12.93 -1.33
CA PRO A 80 7.90 11.57 -1.81
C PRO A 80 6.74 10.80 -1.17
N VAL A 81 6.23 9.82 -1.91
CA VAL A 81 5.36 8.77 -1.39
C VAL A 81 6.17 7.47 -1.46
N VAL A 82 6.29 6.78 -0.34
CA VAL A 82 7.19 5.63 -0.17
C VAL A 82 6.42 4.45 0.40
N LEU A 83 6.80 3.22 0.03
CA LEU A 83 6.21 2.03 0.64
C LEU A 83 6.74 1.80 2.06
N LEU A 84 8.06 1.76 2.26
CA LEU A 84 8.68 1.65 3.59
C LEU A 84 9.25 3.00 4.02
N GLY A 85 8.63 3.60 5.03
CA GLY A 85 9.06 4.84 5.67
C GLY A 85 10.24 4.65 6.62
N ALA A 86 10.99 5.72 6.87
CA ALA A 86 11.99 5.75 7.93
C ALA A 86 11.36 6.06 9.28
N ARG A 87 11.92 5.46 10.33
CA ARG A 87 11.74 5.90 11.71
C ARG A 87 13.08 6.08 12.38
N ASP A 88 13.22 7.19 13.11
CA ASP A 88 14.43 7.53 13.85
C ASP A 88 15.70 7.45 12.97
N GLY A 89 15.55 7.80 11.68
CA GLY A 89 16.62 7.78 10.68
C GLY A 89 16.90 6.42 10.04
N VAL A 90 16.12 5.38 10.36
CA VAL A 90 16.33 4.01 9.88
C VAL A 90 15.14 3.52 9.07
N VAL A 91 15.38 2.96 7.88
CA VAL A 91 14.36 2.22 7.11
C VAL A 91 14.59 0.73 7.33
N SER A 92 13.64 0.05 7.97
CA SER A 92 13.74 -1.38 8.31
C SER A 92 12.60 -2.21 7.68
N GLY A 93 12.74 -3.53 7.74
CA GLY A 93 11.73 -4.49 7.33
C GLY A 93 12.10 -5.35 6.12
N VAL A 94 11.46 -6.51 6.00
CA VAL A 94 11.62 -7.41 4.86
C VAL A 94 10.30 -7.54 4.10
N ALA A 95 10.20 -6.94 2.91
CA ALA A 95 8.98 -6.88 2.13
C ALA A 95 9.07 -7.71 0.83
N SER A 96 8.05 -8.50 0.55
CA SER A 96 7.85 -9.19 -0.72
C SER A 96 6.56 -8.72 -1.37
N LEU A 97 6.67 -8.28 -2.62
CA LEU A 97 5.55 -7.74 -3.40
C LEU A 97 5.25 -8.63 -4.60
N SER A 98 3.96 -8.82 -4.91
CA SER A 98 3.53 -9.55 -6.10
C SER A 98 2.18 -9.05 -6.63
N GLN A 99 2.07 -8.87 -7.96
CA GLN A 99 0.84 -8.47 -8.66
C GLN A 99 0.12 -7.23 -8.08
N ASN A 100 0.86 -6.25 -7.57
CA ASN A 100 0.27 -4.98 -7.14
C ASN A 100 0.16 -4.01 -8.32
N TRP A 101 -0.75 -3.04 -8.21
CA TRP A 101 -0.75 -1.81 -9.00
C TRP A 101 -0.32 -0.65 -8.11
N ILE A 102 0.67 0.13 -8.53
CA ILE A 102 1.25 1.22 -7.74
C ILE A 102 1.34 2.47 -8.62
N SER A 103 0.86 3.62 -8.14
CA SER A 103 1.00 4.88 -8.86
C SER A 103 2.45 5.15 -9.25
N THR A 104 2.65 5.61 -10.48
CA THR A 104 3.97 6.05 -10.96
C THR A 104 4.54 7.13 -10.03
N GLY A 105 5.84 7.02 -9.72
CA GLY A 105 6.56 7.95 -8.85
C GLY A 105 6.57 7.55 -7.37
N ILE A 106 5.76 6.57 -6.93
CA ILE A 106 5.91 5.99 -5.59
C ILE A 106 7.23 5.21 -5.55
N ASN A 107 8.01 5.43 -4.49
CA ASN A 107 9.31 4.79 -4.24
C ASN A 107 9.18 3.59 -3.29
N ALA A 108 10.13 2.65 -3.38
CA ALA A 108 10.16 1.47 -2.51
C ALA A 108 10.47 1.86 -1.06
N LEU A 109 11.53 2.64 -0.88
CA LEU A 109 12.12 2.97 0.41
C LEU A 109 12.15 4.49 0.56
N ASP A 110 12.09 4.94 1.80
CA ASP A 110 12.34 6.33 2.16
C ASP A 110 13.77 6.76 1.80
N GLY A 111 13.91 8.04 1.47
CA GLY A 111 15.13 8.64 0.98
C GLY A 111 14.86 9.99 0.33
N ILE A 112 15.32 11.05 0.98
CA ILE A 112 15.33 12.40 0.40
C ILE A 112 16.78 12.73 0.02
N PRO A 113 17.06 13.23 -1.19
CA PRO A 113 18.39 13.69 -1.56
C PRO A 113 19.00 14.64 -0.51
N GLY A 114 20.24 14.37 -0.09
CA GLY A 114 20.95 15.20 0.89
C GLY A 114 20.65 14.90 2.36
N LYS A 115 19.72 13.98 2.67
CA LYS A 115 19.47 13.49 4.04
C LYS A 115 19.78 11.99 4.13
N PRO A 116 20.98 11.58 4.58
CA PRO A 116 21.31 10.17 4.68
C PRO A 116 20.39 9.46 5.67
N LEU A 117 19.96 8.26 5.29
CA LEU A 117 19.19 7.33 6.11
C LEU A 117 19.97 6.02 6.25
N ASP A 118 19.82 5.36 7.39
CA ASP A 118 20.33 4.01 7.61
C ASP A 118 19.33 3.00 7.00
N ILE A 119 19.62 2.53 5.78
CA ILE A 119 18.74 1.61 5.05
C ILE A 119 19.13 0.17 5.39
N LYS A 120 18.32 -0.48 6.23
CA LYS A 120 18.43 -1.91 6.59
C LYS A 120 17.39 -2.78 5.90
N ALA A 121 16.35 -2.15 5.34
CA ALA A 121 15.23 -2.84 4.72
C ALA A 121 15.65 -3.64 3.48
N LYS A 122 14.90 -4.71 3.22
CA LYS A 122 15.01 -5.52 2.00
C LYS A 122 13.65 -5.59 1.34
N MET A 123 13.57 -5.27 0.05
CA MET A 123 12.33 -5.34 -0.72
C MET A 123 12.53 -6.09 -2.03
N THR A 124 11.64 -7.05 -2.31
CA THR A 124 11.62 -7.81 -3.56
C THR A 124 10.29 -7.65 -4.28
N GLY A 125 10.31 -7.64 -5.62
CA GLY A 125 9.09 -7.61 -6.45
C GLY A 125 8.46 -6.22 -6.66
N PHE A 126 9.02 -5.16 -6.08
CA PHE A 126 8.52 -3.79 -6.25
C PHE A 126 8.51 -3.31 -7.71
N GLU A 127 9.60 -3.55 -8.43
CA GLU A 127 9.73 -3.17 -9.85
C GLU A 127 8.82 -4.00 -10.77
N ALA A 128 8.37 -5.18 -10.32
CA ALA A 128 7.46 -6.04 -11.07
C ALA A 128 5.98 -5.65 -10.91
N SER A 129 5.67 -4.67 -10.06
CA SER A 129 4.29 -4.17 -9.88
C SER A 129 3.84 -3.37 -11.10
N LEU A 130 2.56 -3.49 -11.47
CA LEU A 130 1.97 -2.64 -12.51
C LEU A 130 2.04 -1.18 -12.09
N ARG A 131 2.33 -0.30 -13.04
CA ARG A 131 2.48 1.15 -12.80
C ARG A 131 1.59 1.96 -13.73
N GLY A 132 1.15 3.11 -13.25
CA GLY A 132 0.39 4.06 -14.06
C GLY A 132 -0.04 5.29 -13.25
N ALA A 133 -0.67 6.24 -13.95
CA ALA A 133 -1.30 7.40 -13.32
C ALA A 133 -2.74 7.11 -12.89
N ASP A 134 -3.50 6.38 -13.71
CA ASP A 134 -4.90 6.00 -13.43
C ASP A 134 -5.04 4.46 -13.45
N PRO A 135 -5.45 3.81 -12.34
CA PRO A 135 -5.76 2.38 -12.31
C PRO A 135 -7.11 2.04 -12.95
N GLY A 136 -7.95 3.03 -13.26
CA GLY A 136 -9.30 2.84 -13.75
C GLY A 136 -10.32 2.56 -12.65
N LEU A 137 -10.23 3.27 -11.53
CA LEU A 137 -11.28 3.24 -10.50
C LEU A 137 -12.46 4.14 -10.94
N SER A 138 -13.68 3.85 -10.46
CA SER A 138 -14.90 4.56 -10.89
C SER A 138 -14.90 6.06 -10.54
N ASP A 139 -14.76 6.40 -9.26
CA ASP A 139 -14.65 7.80 -8.81
C ASP A 139 -13.88 7.88 -7.48
N VAL A 140 -12.58 8.18 -7.56
CA VAL A 140 -11.73 8.27 -6.36
C VAL A 140 -12.15 9.43 -5.44
N THR A 141 -12.69 10.52 -5.99
CA THR A 141 -13.08 11.71 -5.21
C THR A 141 -14.29 11.43 -4.33
N LYS A 142 -15.17 10.53 -4.76
CA LYS A 142 -16.33 10.04 -4.00
C LYS A 142 -16.07 8.73 -3.25
N LEU A 143 -14.84 8.19 -3.32
CA LEU A 143 -14.47 6.88 -2.80
C LEU A 143 -15.31 5.72 -3.38
N GLU A 144 -15.73 5.86 -4.63
CA GLU A 144 -16.29 4.77 -5.42
C GLU A 144 -15.14 4.01 -6.08
N LEU A 145 -14.55 3.08 -5.33
CA LEU A 145 -13.27 2.45 -5.70
C LEU A 145 -13.43 1.10 -6.42
N TRP A 146 -14.55 0.89 -7.08
CA TRP A 146 -14.76 -0.26 -7.95
C TRP A 146 -13.93 -0.08 -9.23
N PRO A 147 -13.30 -1.14 -9.78
CA PRO A 147 -12.73 -1.08 -11.12
C PRO A 147 -13.82 -0.78 -12.15
N LYS A 148 -13.63 0.24 -12.98
CA LYS A 148 -14.52 0.53 -14.11
C LYS A 148 -14.22 -0.41 -15.28
N SER A 149 -15.14 -0.51 -16.24
CA SER A 149 -14.91 -1.29 -17.47
C SER A 149 -13.59 -0.87 -18.15
N GLY A 150 -12.77 -1.84 -18.52
CA GLY A 150 -11.44 -1.62 -19.11
C GLY A 150 -10.34 -1.22 -18.12
N SER A 151 -10.61 -1.22 -16.80
CA SER A 151 -9.59 -0.98 -15.78
C SER A 151 -8.39 -1.94 -15.90
N ALA A 152 -7.19 -1.40 -15.67
CA ALA A 152 -5.95 -2.17 -15.64
C ALA A 152 -5.87 -3.18 -14.48
N LEU A 153 -6.84 -3.17 -13.56
CA LEU A 153 -6.89 -4.03 -12.38
C LEU A 153 -7.59 -5.37 -12.63
N ILE A 154 -8.51 -5.39 -13.60
CA ILE A 154 -9.43 -6.52 -13.81
C ILE A 154 -8.64 -7.75 -14.28
N GLY A 155 -8.76 -8.85 -13.54
CA GLY A 155 -8.11 -10.12 -13.86
C GLY A 155 -6.57 -10.04 -13.91
N LYS A 156 -5.96 -9.13 -13.14
CA LYS A 156 -4.49 -8.99 -13.04
C LYS A 156 -3.93 -9.37 -11.68
N GLY A 157 -4.80 -9.75 -10.74
CA GLY A 157 -4.40 -10.19 -9.42
C GLY A 157 -3.96 -11.65 -9.40
N THR A 158 -3.67 -12.11 -8.20
CA THR A 158 -3.43 -13.51 -7.88
C THR A 158 -4.22 -13.86 -6.64
N LYS A 159 -4.71 -15.10 -6.56
CA LYS A 159 -5.41 -15.60 -5.39
C LYS A 159 -4.49 -15.48 -4.16
N PRO A 160 -4.98 -14.93 -3.05
CA PRO A 160 -4.25 -14.94 -1.79
C PRO A 160 -3.77 -16.35 -1.43
N LYS A 161 -2.66 -16.43 -0.69
CA LYS A 161 -2.16 -17.70 -0.16
C LYS A 161 -3.20 -18.39 0.71
N THR A 162 -3.17 -19.72 0.72
CA THR A 162 -4.10 -20.54 1.52
C THR A 162 -4.12 -20.10 2.99
N GLY A 163 -5.32 -19.95 3.56
CA GLY A 163 -5.53 -19.45 4.92
C GLY A 163 -5.64 -17.92 5.01
N HIS A 164 -5.54 -17.20 3.89
CA HIS A 164 -5.71 -15.75 3.79
C HIS A 164 -6.66 -15.35 2.66
N GLU A 165 -7.61 -16.23 2.31
CA GLU A 165 -8.58 -16.00 1.26
C GLU A 165 -9.46 -14.77 1.56
N VAL A 166 -9.62 -13.90 0.56
CA VAL A 166 -10.47 -12.71 0.67
C VAL A 166 -11.85 -13.05 0.10
N SER A 167 -12.75 -13.50 0.96
CA SER A 167 -14.10 -13.95 0.59
C SER A 167 -15.17 -12.86 0.65
N MET A 168 -14.84 -11.68 1.19
CA MET A 168 -15.76 -10.57 1.37
C MET A 168 -15.18 -9.28 0.80
N GLN A 169 -16.04 -8.39 0.31
CA GLN A 169 -15.70 -7.03 -0.06
C GLN A 169 -16.59 -6.02 0.67
N TYR A 170 -16.08 -4.80 0.84
CA TYR A 170 -16.75 -3.77 1.63
C TYR A 170 -18.04 -3.26 0.95
N LEU A 171 -19.04 -2.95 1.76
CA LEU A 171 -20.20 -2.13 1.38
C LEU A 171 -20.32 -0.95 2.34
N THR A 172 -20.89 0.15 1.87
CA THR A 172 -21.00 1.38 2.66
C THR A 172 -21.65 1.17 4.02
N HIS A 173 -21.24 1.99 4.98
CA HIS A 173 -21.69 1.96 6.38
C HIS A 173 -21.33 0.65 7.09
N GLN A 174 -20.07 0.21 6.97
CA GLN A 174 -19.51 -0.97 7.67
C GLN A 174 -20.20 -2.30 7.28
N LYS A 175 -20.78 -2.35 6.09
CA LYS A 175 -21.38 -3.57 5.55
C LYS A 175 -20.35 -4.35 4.74
N SER A 176 -20.69 -5.58 4.39
CA SER A 176 -19.92 -6.38 3.45
C SER A 176 -20.85 -7.27 2.65
N GLU A 177 -20.35 -7.72 1.51
CA GLU A 177 -20.98 -8.74 0.67
C GLU A 177 -19.94 -9.77 0.26
N PRO A 178 -20.36 -10.98 -0.16
CA PRO A 178 -19.44 -11.94 -0.75
C PRO A 178 -18.66 -11.29 -1.91
N ARG A 179 -17.34 -11.44 -1.90
CA ARG A 179 -16.51 -11.00 -3.02
C ARG A 179 -16.84 -11.89 -4.23
N PRO A 180 -17.22 -11.33 -5.38
CA PRO A 180 -17.41 -12.12 -6.59
C PRO A 180 -16.20 -12.99 -6.90
N THR A 181 -16.45 -14.22 -7.36
CA THR A 181 -15.36 -15.13 -7.75
C THR A 181 -14.89 -14.79 -9.15
N ALA A 182 -13.60 -14.51 -9.31
CA ALA A 182 -12.93 -14.32 -10.59
C ALA A 182 -11.61 -15.10 -10.63
N ASP A 183 -11.23 -15.59 -11.82
CA ASP A 183 -10.00 -16.34 -12.02
C ASP A 183 -9.28 -15.90 -13.32
N PRO A 184 -8.16 -15.16 -13.24
CA PRO A 184 -7.57 -14.59 -12.02
C PRO A 184 -8.45 -13.50 -11.37
N PRO A 185 -8.33 -13.25 -10.05
CA PRO A 185 -9.05 -12.17 -9.37
C PRO A 185 -8.54 -10.79 -9.82
N SER A 186 -9.33 -9.74 -9.57
CA SER A 186 -8.90 -8.37 -9.80
C SER A 186 -7.94 -7.89 -8.69
N ILE A 187 -7.02 -6.99 -9.05
CA ILE A 187 -6.18 -6.27 -8.08
C ILE A 187 -7.07 -5.31 -7.29
N GLY A 188 -6.90 -5.24 -5.97
CA GLY A 188 -7.55 -4.28 -5.08
C GLY A 188 -8.77 -4.84 -4.33
N ALA A 189 -9.38 -3.93 -3.55
CA ALA A 189 -10.43 -4.24 -2.57
C ALA A 189 -11.75 -4.73 -3.16
N PHE A 190 -11.96 -4.58 -4.47
CA PHE A 190 -13.24 -4.83 -5.11
C PHE A 190 -13.05 -5.60 -6.42
N GLU A 191 -13.93 -6.55 -6.69
CA GLU A 191 -14.15 -7.02 -8.07
C GLU A 191 -15.01 -5.99 -8.82
N PRO A 192 -14.96 -5.93 -10.17
CA PRO A 192 -15.88 -5.09 -10.93
C PRO A 192 -17.35 -5.46 -10.64
N ARG A 193 -18.23 -4.46 -10.76
CA ARG A 193 -19.69 -4.63 -10.67
C ARG A 193 -20.29 -5.03 -12.01
#